data_AF-A0ABD1W3E5-F1
#
_entry.id   AF-A0ABD1W3E5-F1
#
_cell.length_a   1.000
_cell.length_b   1.000
_cell.length_c   1.000
_cell.angle_alpha   90.00
_cell.angle_beta   90.00
_cell.angle_gamma   90.00
#
_symmetry.space_group_name_H-M   'P 1'
#
loop_
_entity.id
_entity.type
_entity.pdbx_description
1 polymer ?
#
loop_
_entity_poly.entity_id
_entity_poly.type
_entity_poly.pdbx_seq_one_letter_code
_entity_poly.pdbx_strand_id
1 'polypeptide(L)'
;MDGAQDPDIIALYKRIRTNPEYLEGQNDLPFAETPLHGAASEGRTHLALEILRLKPSLGKKLNLDGLSPLDLALRNEHTSTVKRLVKYYPELIRVQGREGITPLHYVVETEDIDLLIEFLMVCPSSIKDLTVRDETAVHIAIKNKKLRAFKVLLGWLRRNDNITVLRCRDEQGNTMLHLAALTNQPQACFYNADILYIVLFRA
;
A
#
# COMPACT_ATOMS: atom_id res chain seq x y z
N MET A 1 -9.83 -11.11 37.41
CA MET A 1 -9.82 -11.85 36.14
C MET A 1 -8.48 -11.56 35.52
N ASP A 2 -7.53 -12.47 35.71
CA ASP A 2 -6.14 -12.27 35.30
C ASP A 2 -6.08 -12.13 33.78
N GLY A 3 -5.82 -10.90 33.33
CA GLY A 3 -5.53 -10.59 31.95
C GLY A 3 -4.20 -11.22 31.58
N ALA A 4 -4.25 -12.42 31.00
CA ALA A 4 -3.07 -13.06 30.42
C ALA A 4 -2.50 -12.11 29.36
N GLN A 5 -1.39 -11.45 29.70
CA GLN A 5 -0.66 -10.64 28.74
C GLN A 5 -0.17 -11.56 27.61
N ASP A 6 -0.33 -11.11 26.37
CA ASP A 6 0.12 -11.82 25.18
C ASP A 6 1.58 -12.29 25.36
N PRO A 7 1.88 -13.60 25.26
CA PRO A 7 3.22 -14.14 25.49
C PRO A 7 4.32 -13.46 24.65
N ASP A 8 3.98 -13.05 23.43
CA ASP A 8 4.91 -12.36 22.54
C ASP A 8 5.22 -10.94 23.03
N ILE A 9 4.22 -10.26 23.60
CA ILE A 9 4.41 -8.95 24.24
C ILE A 9 5.25 -9.11 25.51
N ILE A 10 5.01 -10.13 26.33
CA ILE A 10 5.85 -10.43 27.50
C ILE A 10 7.31 -10.64 27.07
N ALA A 11 7.52 -11.44 26.01
CA ALA A 11 8.85 -11.70 25.48
C ALA A 11 9.53 -10.44 24.94
N LEU A 12 8.78 -9.55 24.25
CA LEU A 12 9.27 -8.25 23.81
C LEU A 12 9.79 -7.41 24.98
N TYR A 13 8.99 -7.24 26.04
CA TYR A 13 9.40 -6.47 27.21
C TYR A 13 10.55 -7.13 27.99
N LYS A 14 10.67 -8.46 27.97
CA LYS A 14 11.85 -9.15 28.51
C LYS A 14 13.11 -8.76 27.73
N ARG A 15 13.05 -8.73 26.39
CA ARG A 15 14.16 -8.30 25.53
C ARG A 15 14.54 -6.82 25.76
N ILE A 16 13.54 -5.94 25.86
CA ILE A 16 13.75 -4.51 26.15
C ILE A 16 14.44 -4.32 27.52
N ARG A 17 14.04 -5.08 28.54
CA ARG A 17 14.71 -5.01 29.86
C ARG A 17 16.17 -5.45 29.82
N THR A 18 16.48 -6.48 29.02
CA THR A 18 17.86 -6.98 28.87
C THR A 18 18.71 -6.12 27.94
N ASN A 19 18.08 -5.42 27.00
CA ASN A 19 18.72 -4.53 26.03
C ASN A 19 17.78 -3.35 25.74
N PRO A 20 17.96 -2.20 26.42
CA PRO A 20 17.12 -1.02 26.22
C PRO A 20 17.11 -0.49 24.78
N GLU A 21 18.15 -0.74 24.00
CA GLU A 21 18.31 -0.33 22.60
C GLU A 21 17.79 -1.38 21.60
N TYR A 22 17.08 -2.41 22.06
CA TYR A 22 16.60 -3.52 21.22
C TYR A 22 15.78 -3.08 19.99
N LEU A 23 15.03 -1.98 20.10
CA LEU A 23 14.27 -1.39 18.98
C LEU A 23 15.02 -0.25 18.25
N GLU A 24 16.22 0.11 18.71
CA GLU A 24 17.03 1.19 18.14
C GLU A 24 18.06 0.70 17.14
N GLY A 25 18.65 -0.49 17.36
CA GLY A 25 19.80 -0.98 16.61
C GLY A 25 19.61 -1.15 15.09
N GLN A 26 18.39 -0.95 14.57
CA GLN A 26 18.08 -0.99 13.14
C GLN A 26 17.76 0.39 12.53
N ASN A 27 17.78 1.49 13.28
CA ASN A 27 17.43 2.81 12.75
C ASN A 27 18.51 3.38 11.82
N ASP A 28 19.79 3.15 12.11
CA ASP A 28 20.90 3.74 11.35
C ASP A 28 21.19 3.06 10.00
N LEU A 29 20.76 1.80 9.83
CA LEU A 29 20.93 1.07 8.58
C LEU A 29 19.84 1.46 7.60
N PRO A 30 20.10 1.88 6.35
CA PRO A 30 19.03 2.27 5.42
C PRO A 30 18.00 1.15 5.18
N PHE A 31 18.47 -0.10 5.12
CA PHE A 31 17.66 -1.31 5.01
C PHE A 31 18.00 -2.27 6.15
N ALA A 32 17.00 -2.80 6.84
CA ALA A 32 17.21 -3.73 7.94
C ALA A 32 15.97 -4.61 8.17
N GLU A 33 16.22 -5.89 8.43
CA GLU A 33 15.20 -6.78 8.99
C GLU A 33 14.92 -6.34 10.44
N THR A 34 13.65 -6.09 10.78
CA THR A 34 13.26 -5.55 12.10
C THR A 34 12.28 -6.49 12.79
N PRO A 35 12.14 -6.39 14.13
CA PRO A 35 11.12 -7.16 14.83
C PRO A 35 9.70 -6.96 14.28
N LEU A 36 9.41 -5.78 13.71
CA LEU A 36 8.11 -5.50 13.11
C LEU A 36 7.89 -6.25 11.79
N HIS A 37 8.94 -6.42 10.96
CA HIS A 37 8.86 -7.23 9.74
C HIS A 37 8.48 -8.67 10.07
N GLY A 38 9.18 -9.31 11.02
CA GLY A 38 8.86 -10.67 11.47
C GLY A 38 7.44 -10.79 12.04
N ALA A 39 7.04 -9.87 12.93
CA ALA A 39 5.69 -9.88 13.49
C ALA A 39 4.60 -9.72 12.43
N ALA A 40 4.82 -8.86 11.43
CA ALA A 40 3.89 -8.65 10.33
C ALA A 40 3.85 -9.84 9.35
N SER A 41 5.02 -10.38 9.00
CA SER A 41 5.21 -11.56 8.15
C SER A 41 4.57 -12.82 8.70
N GLU A 42 4.46 -12.94 10.03
CA GLU A 42 3.83 -14.09 10.70
C GLU A 42 2.39 -13.80 11.17
N GLY A 43 1.86 -12.61 10.87
CA GLY A 43 0.48 -12.26 11.21
C GLY A 43 0.23 -12.04 12.70
N ARG A 44 1.28 -11.82 13.51
CA ARG A 44 1.20 -11.57 14.95
C ARG A 44 0.69 -10.15 15.24
N THR A 45 -0.60 -9.92 15.01
CA THR A 45 -1.15 -8.56 14.94
C THR A 45 -0.96 -7.73 16.21
N HIS A 46 -1.13 -8.34 17.40
CA HIS A 46 -0.98 -7.63 18.67
C HIS A 46 0.46 -7.23 18.94
N LEU A 47 1.40 -8.14 18.68
CA LEU A 47 2.83 -7.85 18.75
C LEU A 47 3.23 -6.76 17.74
N ALA A 48 2.77 -6.85 16.49
CA ALA A 48 3.08 -5.87 15.45
C ALA A 48 2.61 -4.46 15.85
N LEU A 49 1.39 -4.33 16.37
CA LEU A 49 0.87 -3.06 16.86
C LEU A 49 1.61 -2.54 18.09
N GLU A 50 2.00 -3.41 19.01
CA GLU A 50 2.74 -3.00 20.20
C GLU A 50 4.14 -2.50 19.84
N ILE A 51 4.84 -3.19 18.93
CA ILE A 51 6.13 -2.74 18.40
C ILE A 51 5.98 -1.39 17.70
N LEU A 52 4.97 -1.24 16.84
CA LEU A 52 4.73 -0.02 16.08
C LEU A 52 4.33 1.16 17.00
N ARG A 53 3.56 0.90 18.07
CA ARG A 53 3.22 1.89 19.10
C ARG A 53 4.47 2.38 19.84
N LEU A 54 5.38 1.48 20.19
CA LEU A 54 6.63 1.80 20.88
C LEU A 54 7.62 2.52 19.94
N LYS A 55 7.65 2.14 18.66
CA LYS A 55 8.60 2.69 17.68
C LYS A 55 7.97 2.83 16.28
N PRO A 56 7.22 3.91 16.02
CA PRO A 56 6.53 4.12 14.74
C PRO A 56 7.45 4.12 13.51
N SER A 57 8.71 4.55 13.66
CA SER A 57 9.68 4.59 12.57
C SER A 57 9.93 3.22 11.92
N LEU A 58 9.75 2.13 12.67
CA LEU A 58 9.93 0.77 12.14
C LEU A 58 8.89 0.41 11.09
N GLY A 59 7.70 1.03 11.10
CA GLY A 59 6.64 0.75 10.11
C GLY A 59 7.01 1.17 8.69
N LYS A 60 7.90 2.15 8.55
CA LYS A 60 8.38 2.66 7.25
C LYS A 60 9.73 2.07 6.84
N LYS A 61 10.35 1.26 7.71
CA LYS A 61 11.64 0.64 7.42
C LYS A 61 11.46 -0.40 6.34
N LEU A 62 12.43 -0.50 5.43
CA LEU A 62 12.47 -1.55 4.43
C LEU A 62 13.49 -2.60 4.85
N ASN A 63 13.19 -3.88 4.62
CA ASN A 63 14.15 -4.96 4.73
C ASN A 63 15.08 -5.03 3.51
N LEU A 64 15.97 -6.03 3.45
CA LEU A 64 16.95 -6.18 2.37
C LEU A 64 16.33 -6.47 0.99
N ASP A 65 15.08 -6.94 0.95
CA ASP A 65 14.31 -7.14 -0.27
C ASP A 65 13.59 -5.86 -0.73
N GLY A 66 13.71 -4.77 0.05
CA GLY A 66 13.01 -3.51 -0.18
C GLY A 66 11.52 -3.58 0.20
N LEU A 67 11.13 -4.44 1.13
CA LEU A 67 9.75 -4.61 1.58
C LEU A 67 9.55 -3.97 2.95
N SER A 68 8.43 -3.27 3.12
CA SER A 68 7.99 -2.79 4.43
C SER A 68 7.33 -3.92 5.24
N PRO A 69 7.13 -3.75 6.56
CA PRO A 69 6.35 -4.70 7.33
C PRO A 69 4.91 -4.88 6.80
N LEU A 70 4.29 -3.81 6.28
CA LEU A 70 2.95 -3.90 5.69
C LEU A 70 2.95 -4.76 4.42
N ASP A 71 4.00 -4.66 3.59
CA ASP A 71 4.16 -5.49 2.39
C ASP A 71 4.28 -6.97 2.74
N LEU A 72 5.02 -7.31 3.80
CA LEU A 72 5.14 -8.70 4.26
C LEU A 72 3.80 -9.25 4.75
N ALA A 73 3.03 -8.47 5.51
CA ALA A 73 1.69 -8.87 5.93
C ALA A 73 0.73 -9.06 4.74
N LEU A 74 0.84 -8.22 3.70
CA LEU A 74 0.05 -8.34 2.47
C LEU A 74 0.42 -9.59 1.67
N ARG A 75 1.73 -9.83 1.46
CA ARG A 75 2.24 -10.96 0.67
C ARG A 75 1.97 -12.31 1.33
N ASN A 76 1.88 -12.36 2.65
CA ASN A 76 1.55 -13.56 3.42
C ASN A 76 0.06 -13.64 3.80
N GLU A 77 -0.80 -12.83 3.16
CA GLU A 77 -2.26 -12.90 3.31
C GLU A 77 -2.76 -12.70 4.76
N HIS A 78 -2.01 -11.97 5.57
CA HIS A 78 -2.37 -11.63 6.94
C HIS A 78 -3.30 -10.41 7.00
N THR A 79 -4.46 -10.51 6.35
CA THR A 79 -5.44 -9.43 6.17
C THR A 79 -5.83 -8.75 7.49
N SER A 80 -6.05 -9.51 8.57
CA SER A 80 -6.35 -8.94 9.89
C SER A 80 -5.23 -8.03 10.41
N THR A 81 -3.98 -8.40 10.16
CA THR A 81 -2.80 -7.59 10.51
C THR A 81 -2.72 -6.35 9.64
N VAL A 82 -2.89 -6.49 8.32
CA VAL A 82 -2.92 -5.37 7.36
C VAL A 82 -3.96 -4.32 7.79
N LYS A 83 -5.23 -4.73 7.93
CA LYS A 83 -6.34 -3.85 8.30
C LYS A 83 -6.09 -3.13 9.62
N ARG A 84 -5.56 -3.84 10.62
CA ARG A 84 -5.25 -3.23 11.92
C ARG A 84 -4.08 -2.25 11.81
N LEU A 85 -3.00 -2.57 11.11
CA LEU A 85 -1.85 -1.67 10.97
C LEU A 85 -2.26 -0.36 10.28
N VAL A 86 -2.96 -0.44 9.13
CA VAL A 86 -3.35 0.78 8.38
C VAL A 86 -4.42 1.60 9.10
N LYS A 87 -5.28 0.97 9.92
CA LYS A 87 -6.25 1.69 10.74
C LYS A 87 -5.58 2.59 11.78
N TYR A 88 -4.48 2.14 12.38
CA TYR A 88 -3.74 2.93 13.38
C TYR A 88 -2.69 3.86 12.75
N TYR A 89 -2.11 3.45 11.62
CA TYR A 89 -1.06 4.18 10.90
C TYR A 89 -1.36 4.21 9.38
N PRO A 90 -2.29 5.07 8.93
CA PRO A 90 -2.71 5.16 7.52
C PRO A 90 -1.58 5.44 6.53
N GLU A 91 -0.54 6.15 6.97
CA GLU A 91 0.60 6.53 6.14
C GLU A 91 1.44 5.34 5.67
N LEU A 92 1.29 4.16 6.30
CA LEU A 92 1.95 2.93 5.87
C LEU A 92 1.55 2.52 4.44
N ILE A 93 0.34 2.87 3.99
CA ILE A 93 -0.15 2.59 2.62
C ILE A 93 0.70 3.31 1.56
N ARG A 94 1.38 4.39 1.94
CA ARG A 94 2.19 5.24 1.05
C ARG A 94 3.68 4.93 1.11
N VAL A 95 4.10 3.92 1.89
CA VAL A 95 5.51 3.51 1.95
C VAL A 95 5.89 2.92 0.60
N GLN A 96 6.92 3.50 -0.01
CA GLN A 96 7.46 3.04 -1.28
C GLN A 96 8.53 1.99 -1.01
N GLY A 97 8.25 0.75 -1.37
CA GLY A 97 9.21 -0.34 -1.34
C GLY A 97 10.10 -0.37 -2.57
N ARG A 98 10.58 -1.56 -2.92
CA ARG A 98 11.33 -1.82 -4.16
C ARG A 98 10.59 -1.26 -5.38
N GLU A 99 11.33 -0.59 -6.26
CA GLU A 99 10.80 0.06 -7.48
C GLU A 99 9.72 1.14 -7.21
N GLY A 100 9.68 1.68 -6.00
CA GLY A 100 8.68 2.69 -5.63
C GLY A 100 7.27 2.12 -5.53
N ILE A 101 7.12 0.79 -5.51
CA ILE A 101 5.83 0.12 -5.36
C ILE A 101 5.29 0.42 -3.96
N THR A 102 4.06 0.92 -3.90
CA THR A 102 3.34 1.10 -2.64
C THR A 102 2.38 -0.06 -2.40
N PRO A 103 1.95 -0.29 -1.14
CA PRO A 103 0.88 -1.22 -0.82
C PRO A 103 -0.39 -1.07 -1.68
N LEU A 104 -0.77 0.15 -2.07
CA LEU A 104 -1.90 0.39 -2.97
C LEU A 104 -1.67 -0.23 -4.36
N HIS A 105 -0.47 -0.08 -4.92
CA HIS A 105 -0.12 -0.70 -6.22
C HIS A 105 -0.20 -2.23 -6.12
N TYR A 106 0.29 -2.81 -5.02
CA TYR A 106 0.25 -4.25 -4.80
C TYR A 106 -1.19 -4.80 -4.74
N VAL A 107 -2.09 -4.19 -3.95
CA VAL A 107 -3.49 -4.66 -3.85
C VAL A 107 -4.25 -4.54 -5.17
N VAL A 108 -3.88 -3.57 -6.02
CA VAL A 108 -4.41 -3.45 -7.38
C VAL A 108 -3.92 -4.60 -8.27
N GLU A 109 -2.65 -4.94 -8.18
CA GLU A 109 -2.05 -6.03 -8.95
C GLU A 109 -2.61 -7.41 -8.54
N THR A 110 -2.84 -7.65 -7.25
CA THR A 110 -3.46 -8.89 -6.76
C THR A 110 -4.97 -8.92 -6.94
N GLU A 111 -5.60 -7.79 -7.28
CA GLU A 111 -7.05 -7.62 -7.42
C GLU A 111 -7.82 -7.89 -6.12
N ASP A 112 -7.22 -7.61 -4.95
CA ASP A 112 -7.91 -7.62 -3.67
C ASP A 112 -8.78 -6.35 -3.55
N ILE A 113 -10.03 -6.48 -3.99
CA ILE A 113 -10.97 -5.36 -4.08
C ILE A 113 -11.35 -4.82 -2.70
N ASP A 114 -11.45 -5.68 -1.70
CA ASP A 114 -11.85 -5.27 -0.36
C ASP A 114 -10.75 -4.43 0.29
N LEU A 115 -9.49 -4.88 0.20
CA LEU A 115 -8.35 -4.09 0.67
C LEU A 115 -8.12 -2.84 -0.17
N LEU A 116 -8.35 -2.89 -1.49
CA LEU A 116 -8.27 -1.71 -2.34
C LEU A 116 -9.25 -0.61 -1.88
N ILE A 117 -10.53 -0.96 -1.65
CA ILE A 117 -11.53 -0.01 -1.16
C ILE A 117 -11.13 0.51 0.22
N GLU A 118 -10.69 -0.36 1.13
CA GLU A 118 -10.26 0.01 2.47
C GLU A 118 -9.07 0.98 2.44
N PHE A 119 -8.06 0.73 1.61
CA PHE A 119 -6.88 1.58 1.48
C PHE A 119 -7.24 2.96 0.93
N LEU A 120 -8.14 3.02 -0.07
CA LEU A 120 -8.62 4.29 -0.60
C LEU A 120 -9.42 5.08 0.44
N MET A 121 -10.20 4.41 1.28
CA MET A 121 -10.93 5.06 2.37
C MET A 121 -10.00 5.58 3.49
N VAL A 122 -9.03 4.77 3.89
CA VAL A 122 -8.11 5.08 5.00
C VAL A 122 -7.05 6.10 4.58
N CYS A 123 -6.57 6.03 3.35
CA CYS A 123 -5.55 6.93 2.82
C CYS A 123 -5.90 7.39 1.39
N PRO A 124 -6.86 8.32 1.21
CA PRO A 124 -7.29 8.78 -0.12
C PRO A 124 -6.18 9.36 -1.00
N SER A 125 -5.14 9.93 -0.38
CA SER A 125 -3.99 10.50 -1.11
C SER A 125 -3.15 9.44 -1.82
N SER A 126 -3.17 8.17 -1.36
CA SER A 126 -2.42 7.05 -1.97
C SER A 126 -2.69 6.85 -3.46
N ILE A 127 -3.86 7.27 -3.94
CA ILE A 127 -4.24 7.20 -5.36
C ILE A 127 -3.29 7.99 -6.28
N LYS A 128 -2.55 8.95 -5.73
CA LYS A 128 -1.61 9.82 -6.46
C LYS A 128 -0.17 9.29 -6.46
N ASP A 129 0.10 8.21 -5.74
CA ASP A 129 1.46 7.68 -5.61
C ASP A 129 1.92 7.09 -6.93
N LEU A 130 3.22 7.25 -7.18
CA LEU A 130 3.88 6.81 -8.39
C LEU A 130 4.97 5.79 -8.06
N THR A 131 5.15 4.82 -8.94
CA THR A 131 6.33 3.95 -8.95
C THR A 131 7.55 4.71 -9.49
N VAL A 132 8.74 4.08 -9.49
CA VAL A 132 9.93 4.68 -10.15
C VAL A 132 9.78 4.83 -11.67
N ARG A 133 8.78 4.19 -12.27
CA ARG A 133 8.44 4.29 -13.70
C ARG A 133 7.31 5.30 -13.96
N ASP A 134 7.04 6.19 -13.00
CA ASP A 134 5.94 7.16 -13.02
C ASP A 134 4.54 6.53 -13.20
N GLU A 135 4.38 5.25 -12.81
CA GLU A 135 3.12 4.55 -12.95
C GLU A 135 2.20 4.83 -11.76
N THR A 136 0.96 5.21 -12.03
CA THR A 136 -0.10 5.23 -11.01
C THR A 136 -0.71 3.83 -10.84
N ALA A 137 -1.47 3.63 -9.76
CA ALA A 137 -2.33 2.47 -9.57
C ALA A 137 -3.24 2.16 -10.80
N VAL A 138 -3.67 3.19 -11.54
CA VAL A 138 -4.47 3.01 -12.76
C VAL A 138 -3.65 2.42 -13.91
N HIS A 139 -2.37 2.83 -14.06
CA HIS A 139 -1.46 2.25 -15.04
C HIS A 139 -1.26 0.76 -14.76
N ILE A 140 -0.97 0.40 -13.51
CA ILE A 140 -0.80 -0.99 -13.07
C ILE A 140 -2.05 -1.82 -13.39
N ALA A 141 -3.25 -1.31 -13.05
CA ALA A 141 -4.50 -2.02 -13.33
C ALA A 141 -4.69 -2.32 -14.82
N ILE A 142 -4.36 -1.38 -15.71
CA ILE A 142 -4.49 -1.58 -17.16
C ILE A 142 -3.41 -2.53 -17.68
N LYS A 143 -2.13 -2.28 -17.39
CA LYS A 143 -1.01 -3.11 -17.89
C LYS A 143 -1.21 -4.59 -17.52
N ASN A 144 -1.70 -4.83 -16.30
CA ASN A 144 -1.91 -6.17 -15.77
C ASN A 144 -3.34 -6.71 -15.98
N LYS A 145 -4.18 -6.05 -16.77
CA LYS A 145 -5.56 -6.46 -17.11
C LYS A 145 -6.47 -6.69 -15.88
N LYS A 146 -6.28 -5.92 -14.82
CA LYS A 146 -7.02 -5.99 -13.55
C LYS A 146 -8.30 -5.17 -13.63
N LEU A 147 -9.28 -5.68 -14.36
CA LEU A 147 -10.50 -4.97 -14.71
C LEU A 147 -11.34 -4.56 -13.48
N ARG A 148 -11.44 -5.41 -12.44
CA ARG A 148 -12.26 -5.07 -11.26
C ARG A 148 -11.61 -3.94 -10.47
N ALA A 149 -10.28 -4.03 -10.26
CA ALA A 149 -9.51 -2.97 -9.62
C ALA A 149 -9.61 -1.66 -10.41
N PHE A 150 -9.46 -1.72 -11.74
CA PHE A 150 -9.62 -0.55 -12.61
C PHE A 150 -10.99 0.13 -12.45
N LYS A 151 -12.09 -0.64 -12.40
CA LYS A 151 -13.44 -0.09 -12.20
C LYS A 151 -13.59 0.62 -10.85
N VAL A 152 -13.02 0.04 -9.78
CA VAL A 152 -13.03 0.65 -8.45
C VAL A 152 -12.23 1.95 -8.44
N LEU A 153 -11.01 1.93 -8.98
CA LEU A 153 -10.16 3.12 -9.08
C LEU A 153 -10.84 4.24 -9.87
N LEU A 154 -11.41 3.93 -11.04
CA LEU A 154 -12.10 4.93 -11.86
C LEU A 154 -13.33 5.50 -11.14
N GLY A 155 -14.12 4.64 -10.49
CA GLY A 155 -15.26 5.07 -9.68
C GLY A 155 -14.84 5.98 -8.52
N TRP A 156 -13.73 5.64 -7.84
CA TRP A 156 -13.17 6.47 -6.78
C TRP A 156 -12.71 7.84 -7.28
N LEU A 157 -11.95 7.88 -8.37
CA LEU A 157 -11.44 9.12 -8.98
C LEU A 157 -12.57 10.06 -9.39
N ARG A 158 -13.64 9.54 -9.99
CA ARG A 158 -14.83 10.31 -10.39
C ARG A 158 -15.56 10.92 -9.19
N ARG A 159 -15.70 10.17 -8.08
CA ARG A 159 -16.42 10.63 -6.89
C ARG A 159 -15.65 11.65 -6.05
N ASN A 160 -14.31 11.62 -6.12
CA ASN A 160 -13.44 12.44 -5.28
C ASN A 160 -12.70 13.54 -6.06
N ASP A 161 -13.14 13.87 -7.28
CA ASP A 161 -12.57 14.91 -8.15
C ASP A 161 -11.04 14.80 -8.36
N ASN A 162 -10.52 13.57 -8.44
CA ASN A 162 -9.10 13.29 -8.66
C ASN A 162 -8.80 12.87 -10.11
N ILE A 163 -9.64 13.29 -11.06
CA ILE A 163 -9.52 12.90 -12.48
C ILE A 163 -8.17 13.27 -13.11
N THR A 164 -7.43 14.21 -12.51
CA THR A 164 -6.07 14.58 -12.91
C THR A 164 -5.10 13.41 -12.89
N VAL A 165 -5.31 12.40 -12.03
CA VAL A 165 -4.53 11.15 -11.99
C VAL A 165 -4.60 10.39 -13.32
N LEU A 166 -5.70 10.52 -14.08
CA LEU A 166 -5.84 9.89 -15.41
C LEU A 166 -4.97 10.56 -16.47
N ARG A 167 -4.46 11.76 -16.21
CA ARG A 167 -3.58 12.53 -17.09
C ARG A 167 -2.09 12.31 -16.79
N CYS A 168 -1.76 11.66 -15.67
CA CYS A 168 -0.39 11.24 -15.37
C CYS A 168 0.15 10.40 -16.52
N ARG A 169 1.45 10.57 -16.79
CA ARG A 169 2.18 9.82 -17.80
C ARG A 169 3.19 8.93 -17.10
N ASP A 170 3.31 7.69 -17.55
CA ASP A 170 4.41 6.81 -17.17
C ASP A 170 5.74 7.29 -17.78
N GLU A 171 6.83 6.58 -17.46
CA GLU A 171 8.19 6.88 -17.94
C GLU A 171 8.32 6.87 -19.48
N GLN A 172 7.41 6.20 -20.20
CA GLN A 172 7.34 6.21 -21.66
C GLN A 172 6.44 7.32 -22.22
N GLY A 173 5.88 8.18 -21.37
CA GLY A 173 4.96 9.23 -21.77
C GLY A 173 3.52 8.77 -21.98
N ASN A 174 3.19 7.50 -21.67
CA ASN A 174 1.86 6.95 -21.87
C ASN A 174 0.95 7.36 -20.71
N THR A 175 -0.23 7.84 -21.06
CA THR A 175 -1.34 7.93 -20.10
C THR A 175 -2.12 6.61 -20.06
N MET A 176 -3.04 6.51 -19.09
CA MET A 176 -4.09 5.49 -19.02
C MET A 176 -4.72 5.14 -20.38
N LEU A 177 -5.06 6.15 -21.19
CA LEU A 177 -5.69 5.95 -22.50
C LEU A 177 -4.75 5.34 -23.54
N HIS A 178 -3.48 5.74 -23.54
CA HIS A 178 -2.47 5.16 -24.44
C HIS A 178 -2.33 3.67 -24.14
N LEU A 179 -2.23 3.30 -22.86
CA LEU A 179 -2.10 1.90 -22.44
C LEU A 179 -3.36 1.07 -22.73
N ALA A 180 -4.57 1.64 -22.58
CA ALA A 180 -5.82 0.96 -22.90
C ALA A 180 -5.90 0.57 -24.38
N ALA A 181 -5.47 1.48 -25.26
CA ALA A 181 -5.39 1.23 -26.70
C ALA A 181 -4.33 0.18 -27.04
N LEU A 182 -3.13 0.28 -26.46
CA LEU A 182 -2.02 -0.65 -26.71
C LEU A 182 -2.32 -2.08 -26.21
N THR A 183 -2.97 -2.22 -25.05
CA THR A 183 -3.27 -3.52 -24.45
C THR A 183 -4.54 -4.18 -25.00
N ASN A 184 -5.18 -3.56 -26.00
CA ASN A 184 -6.44 -3.99 -26.61
C ASN A 184 -7.54 -4.24 -25.55
N GLN A 185 -7.72 -3.29 -24.63
CA GLN A 185 -8.77 -3.34 -23.62
C GLN A 185 -9.91 -2.38 -23.97
N PRO A 186 -10.85 -2.78 -24.84
CA PRO A 186 -11.91 -1.89 -25.31
C PRO A 186 -12.80 -1.40 -24.16
N GLN A 187 -12.96 -2.20 -23.09
CA GLN A 187 -13.72 -1.79 -21.91
C GLN A 187 -13.11 -0.58 -21.20
N ALA A 188 -11.78 -0.48 -21.11
CA ALA A 188 -11.10 0.72 -20.61
C ALA A 188 -11.28 1.91 -21.57
N CYS A 189 -11.30 1.64 -22.88
CA CYS A 189 -11.59 2.63 -23.92
C CYS A 189 -13.05 3.11 -23.96
N PHE A 190 -14.04 2.33 -23.50
CA PHE A 190 -15.45 2.75 -23.52
C PHE A 190 -15.79 3.80 -22.45
N TYR A 191 -15.06 3.80 -21.33
CA TYR A 191 -15.20 4.87 -20.33
C TYR A 191 -14.73 6.24 -20.84
N ASN A 192 -14.13 6.30 -22.03
CA ASN A 192 -13.62 7.49 -22.70
C ASN A 192 -14.71 8.52 -23.07
N ALA A 193 -15.92 8.12 -23.47
CA ALA A 193 -16.98 9.07 -23.80
C ALA A 193 -17.42 9.89 -22.57
N ASP A 194 -17.58 9.22 -21.42
CA ASP A 194 -17.90 9.87 -20.15
C ASP A 194 -16.71 10.65 -19.57
N ILE A 195 -15.47 10.16 -19.76
CA ILE A 195 -14.25 10.80 -19.24
C ILE A 195 -13.87 12.03 -20.07
N LEU A 196 -13.99 12.00 -21.39
CA LEU A 196 -13.76 13.16 -22.26
C LEU A 196 -14.73 14.29 -21.94
N TYR A 197 -16.01 13.97 -21.68
CA TYR A 197 -16.98 14.98 -21.27
C TYR A 197 -16.58 15.64 -19.93
N ILE A 198 -16.05 14.87 -18.98
CA ILE A 198 -15.65 15.39 -17.67
C ILE A 198 -14.31 16.17 -17.75
N VAL A 199 -13.33 15.68 -18.51
CA VAL A 199 -11.99 16.31 -18.64
C VAL A 199 -12.01 17.58 -19.50
N LEU A 200 -12.95 17.71 -20.44
CA LEU A 200 -13.06 18.87 -21.33
C LEU A 200 -14.11 19.91 -20.90
N PHE A 201 -15.17 19.53 -20.16
CA PHE A 201 -16.31 20.43 -19.88
C PHE A 201 -16.54 20.76 -18.40
N ARG A 202 -15.70 20.29 -17.48
CA ARG A 202 -15.65 20.82 -16.10
C ARG A 202 -14.29 21.48 -15.85
N ALA A 203 -14.22 22.77 -16.18
CA ALA A 203 -13.21 23.72 -15.73
C ALA A 203 -13.93 24.89 -15.04
#